data_AF-A0A7C9HTH0-F1
#
_entry.id   AF-A0A7C9HTH0-F1
#
_cell.length_a   1.000
_cell.length_b   1.000
_cell.length_c   1.000
_cell.angle_alpha   90.00
_cell.angle_beta   90.00
_cell.angle_gamma   90.00
#
_symmetry.space_group_name_H-M   'P 1'
#
loop_
_entity.id
_entity.type
_entity.pdbx_description
1 polymer ?
#
loop_
_entity_poly.entity_id
_entity_poly.type
_entity_poly.pdbx_seq_one_letter_code
_entity_poly.pdbx_strand_id
1 'polypeptide(L)'
;MNKLSLFCCLSLLAGSALAEGVPLKDGRYVGKVVVLELTEDQKKAIEHFRTCHLASFKTMNQFTPYVFELTAGQSKALSRAAGVSPRFFEVYETDRGFNDTGPHWNLALRFSETQIEIPLDLLLSDKEAKKAHDEQGWIATNPCFPAVGRTTEID
;
A
#
# COMPACT_ATOMS: atom_id res chain seq x y z
N MET A 1 -56.30 -27.09 -14.26
CA MET A 1 -55.85 -26.20 -13.17
C MET A 1 -54.35 -25.99 -13.33
N ASN A 2 -53.96 -24.83 -13.85
CA ASN A 2 -52.59 -24.48 -14.21
C ASN A 2 -51.79 -24.12 -12.95
N LYS A 3 -50.72 -24.84 -12.66
CA LYS A 3 -49.73 -24.42 -11.65
C LYS A 3 -48.62 -23.67 -12.36
N LEU A 4 -48.70 -22.34 -12.30
CA LEU A 4 -47.60 -21.41 -12.59
C LEU A 4 -46.46 -21.74 -11.62
N SER A 5 -45.36 -22.31 -12.11
CA SER A 5 -44.13 -22.43 -11.33
C SER A 5 -43.34 -21.14 -11.52
N LEU A 6 -43.27 -20.37 -10.43
CA LEU A 6 -42.58 -19.10 -10.35
C LEU A 6 -41.07 -19.34 -10.45
N PHE A 7 -40.45 -18.78 -11.49
CA PHE A 7 -39.01 -18.62 -11.62
C PHE A 7 -38.48 -17.84 -10.40
N CYS A 8 -37.61 -18.45 -9.61
CA CYS A 8 -36.79 -17.75 -8.65
C CYS A 8 -35.32 -17.97 -9.05
N CYS A 9 -34.88 -17.24 -10.07
CA CYS A 9 -33.45 -17.02 -10.31
C CYS A 9 -32.92 -16.14 -9.18
N LEU A 10 -32.54 -16.74 -8.06
CA LEU A 10 -31.58 -16.12 -7.15
C LEU A 10 -30.22 -16.14 -7.84
N SER A 11 -29.99 -15.18 -8.74
CA SER A 11 -28.64 -14.77 -9.11
C SER A 11 -28.04 -14.15 -7.86
N LEU A 12 -27.40 -15.00 -7.05
CA LEU A 12 -26.35 -14.58 -6.13
C LEU A 12 -25.33 -13.84 -6.99
N LEU A 13 -25.47 -12.51 -7.03
CA LEU A 13 -24.35 -11.62 -7.19
C LEU A 13 -23.47 -11.87 -5.97
N ALA A 14 -22.69 -12.96 -6.03
CA ALA A 14 -21.48 -13.07 -5.26
C ALA A 14 -20.62 -11.91 -5.75
N GLY A 15 -20.79 -10.76 -5.11
CA GLY A 15 -19.78 -9.71 -5.15
C GLY A 15 -18.50 -10.43 -4.84
N SER A 16 -17.54 -10.32 -5.76
CA SER A 16 -16.17 -10.75 -5.52
C SER A 16 -15.68 -9.93 -4.34
N ALA A 17 -15.94 -10.41 -3.13
CA ALA A 17 -15.15 -10.07 -1.97
C ALA A 17 -13.77 -10.63 -2.32
N LEU A 18 -12.93 -9.78 -2.91
CA LEU A 18 -11.49 -9.96 -2.93
C LEU A 18 -11.13 -10.09 -1.45
N ALA A 19 -10.95 -11.31 -0.99
CA ALA A 19 -10.39 -11.58 0.31
C ALA A 19 -8.95 -11.03 0.31
N GLU A 20 -8.85 -9.76 0.67
CA GLU A 20 -7.93 -9.12 1.62
C GLU A 20 -6.55 -9.78 1.74
N GLY A 21 -5.66 -9.41 0.82
CA GLY A 21 -4.23 -9.66 0.95
C GLY A 21 -3.45 -9.30 -0.31
N VAL A 22 -2.18 -8.92 -0.14
CA VAL A 22 -1.23 -8.74 -1.24
C VAL A 22 -0.95 -10.12 -1.86
N PRO A 23 -1.12 -10.31 -3.19
CA PRO A 23 -0.81 -11.59 -3.83
C PRO A 23 0.70 -11.82 -3.87
N LEU A 24 1.18 -12.66 -2.95
CA LEU A 24 2.60 -12.97 -2.79
C LEU A 24 2.92 -14.42 -3.18
N LYS A 25 4.07 -14.63 -3.82
CA LYS A 25 4.69 -15.94 -4.05
C LYS A 25 6.16 -15.85 -3.67
N ASP A 26 6.61 -16.71 -2.75
CA ASP A 26 7.99 -16.74 -2.24
C ASP A 26 8.46 -15.35 -1.74
N GLY A 27 7.56 -14.60 -1.09
CA GLY A 27 7.83 -13.25 -0.58
C GLY A 27 7.84 -12.13 -1.62
N ARG A 28 7.55 -12.43 -2.89
CA ARG A 28 7.54 -11.49 -4.02
C ARG A 28 6.13 -11.22 -4.51
N TYR A 29 5.90 -10.05 -5.11
CA TYR A 29 4.60 -9.74 -5.69
C TYR A 29 4.31 -10.57 -6.94
N VAL A 30 3.09 -11.07 -7.08
CA VAL A 30 2.63 -11.79 -8.27
C VAL A 30 2.01 -10.80 -9.26
N GLY A 31 2.83 -10.23 -10.14
CA GLY A 31 2.35 -9.32 -11.17
C GLY A 31 3.44 -8.48 -11.82
N LYS A 32 3.04 -7.36 -12.43
CA LYS A 32 3.99 -6.39 -13.01
C LYS A 32 4.52 -5.50 -11.90
N VAL A 33 5.85 -5.43 -11.80
CA VAL A 33 6.55 -4.63 -10.80
C VAL A 33 7.64 -3.78 -11.42
N VAL A 34 8.01 -2.70 -10.73
CA VAL A 34 9.32 -2.05 -10.89
C VAL A 34 10.16 -2.37 -9.66
N VAL A 35 11.39 -2.84 -9.88
CA VAL A 35 12.36 -3.11 -8.82
C VAL A 35 13.29 -1.91 -8.69
N LEU A 36 13.49 -1.43 -7.46
CA LEU A 36 14.34 -0.28 -7.15
C LEU A 36 15.33 -0.63 -6.03
N GLU A 37 16.55 -0.13 -6.16
CA GLU A 37 17.54 -0.16 -5.08
C GLU A 37 17.19 0.90 -4.02
N LEU A 38 17.28 0.51 -2.75
CA LEU A 38 17.11 1.39 -1.60
C LEU A 38 18.38 2.19 -1.33
N THR A 39 18.22 3.47 -1.00
CA THR A 39 19.31 4.26 -0.43
C THR A 39 19.55 3.89 1.05
N GLU A 40 20.69 4.29 1.62
CA GLU A 40 20.93 4.14 3.06
C GLU A 40 19.89 4.86 3.91
N ASP A 41 19.43 6.04 3.48
CA ASP A 41 18.44 6.81 4.23
C ASP A 41 17.06 6.16 4.16
N GLN A 42 16.70 5.57 3.01
CA GLN A 42 15.48 4.79 2.87
C GLN A 42 15.50 3.53 3.75
N LYS A 43 16.64 2.81 3.80
CA LYS A 43 16.80 1.66 4.72
C LYS A 43 16.62 2.06 6.18
N LYS A 44 17.22 3.18 6.61
CA LYS A 44 17.05 3.72 7.97
C LYS A 44 15.61 4.12 8.26
N ALA A 45 14.92 4.74 7.31
CA ALA A 45 13.51 5.11 7.46
C ALA A 45 12.63 3.87 7.65
N ILE A 46 12.81 2.82 6.83
CA ILE A 46 12.06 1.57 6.95
C ILE A 46 12.29 0.92 8.33
N GLU A 47 13.55 0.85 8.79
CA GLU A 47 13.87 0.29 10.11
C GLU A 47 13.25 1.13 11.26
N HIS A 48 13.24 2.46 11.11
CA HIS A 48 12.57 3.34 12.07
C HIS A 48 11.06 3.09 12.11
N PHE A 49 10.41 2.99 10.95
CA PHE A 49 8.99 2.69 10.85
C PHE A 49 8.66 1.38 11.56
N ARG A 50 9.39 0.31 11.24
CA ARG A 50 9.24 -1.00 11.87
C ARG A 50 9.35 -0.92 13.39
N THR A 51 10.43 -0.34 13.89
CA THR A 51 10.69 -0.27 15.34
C THR A 51 9.60 0.52 16.07
N CYS A 52 9.20 1.66 15.50
CA CYS A 52 8.16 2.51 16.07
C CYS A 52 6.77 1.84 15.99
N HIS A 53 6.45 1.23 14.86
CA HIS A 53 5.18 0.53 14.66
C HIS A 53 5.04 -0.67 15.60
N LEU A 54 6.07 -1.52 15.72
CA LEU A 54 6.06 -2.67 16.63
C LEU A 54 5.93 -2.28 18.11
N ALA A 55 6.53 -1.17 18.52
CA ALA A 55 6.41 -0.67 19.89
C ALA A 55 4.97 -0.26 20.25
N SER A 56 4.15 0.10 19.25
CA SER A 56 2.85 0.75 19.45
C SER A 56 1.73 0.17 18.56
N PHE A 57 1.86 -1.06 18.06
CA PHE A 57 0.99 -1.68 17.04
C PHE A 57 -0.51 -1.39 17.24
N LYS A 58 -1.02 -1.64 18.45
CA LYS A 58 -2.44 -1.45 18.80
C LYS A 58 -2.96 -0.03 18.55
N THR A 59 -2.09 0.96 18.62
CA THR A 59 -2.42 2.38 18.43
C THR A 59 -1.99 2.91 17.08
N MET A 60 -1.18 2.17 16.31
CA MET A 60 -0.63 2.64 15.05
C MET A 60 -1.58 2.48 13.86
N ASN A 61 -2.51 1.52 13.92
CA ASN A 61 -3.42 1.20 12.82
C ASN A 61 -4.48 2.29 12.52
N GLN A 62 -4.61 3.30 13.41
CA GLN A 62 -5.47 4.47 13.16
C GLN A 62 -4.77 5.56 12.34
N PHE A 63 -3.45 5.47 12.16
CA PHE A 63 -2.65 6.44 11.41
C PHE A 63 -2.34 5.91 10.01
N THR A 64 -2.08 6.83 9.08
CA THR A 64 -1.67 6.46 7.73
C THR A 64 -0.35 5.69 7.73
N PRO A 65 -0.22 4.58 6.98
CA PRO A 65 1.02 3.86 6.82
C PRO A 65 1.91 4.42 5.70
N TYR A 66 1.45 5.48 5.00
CA TYR A 66 2.17 6.14 3.92
C TYR A 66 3.31 7.03 4.42
N VAL A 67 4.46 6.40 4.67
CA VAL A 67 5.61 7.07 5.29
C VAL A 67 6.89 7.01 4.45
N PHE A 68 6.84 6.36 3.28
CA PHE A 68 8.00 6.18 2.42
C PHE A 68 7.92 7.03 1.16
N GLU A 69 9.02 7.68 0.82
CA GLU A 69 9.16 8.50 -0.38
C GLU A 69 10.24 7.94 -1.31
N LEU A 70 9.97 8.01 -2.61
CA LEU A 70 10.95 7.70 -3.64
C LEU A 70 11.90 8.88 -3.84
N THR A 71 13.16 8.59 -4.11
CA THR A 71 14.11 9.58 -4.63
C THR A 71 13.65 10.07 -6.01
N ALA A 72 14.06 11.27 -6.42
CA ALA A 72 13.72 11.81 -7.73
C ALA A 72 14.08 10.86 -8.90
N GLY A 73 15.18 10.11 -8.78
CA GLY A 73 15.59 9.11 -9.77
C GLY A 73 14.64 7.91 -9.82
N GLN A 74 14.25 7.39 -8.66
CA GLN A 74 13.27 6.31 -8.53
C GLN A 74 11.88 6.74 -9.02
N SER A 75 11.40 7.93 -8.64
CA SER A 75 10.13 8.49 -9.12
C SER A 75 10.09 8.60 -10.65
N LYS A 76 11.21 9.03 -11.26
CA LYS A 76 11.34 9.09 -12.72
C LYS A 76 11.31 7.71 -13.35
N ALA A 77 11.93 6.71 -12.73
CA ALA A 77 11.89 5.33 -13.21
C ALA A 77 10.45 4.76 -13.13
N LEU A 78 9.76 5.00 -12.02
CA LEU A 78 8.37 4.57 -11.84
C LEU A 78 7.43 5.24 -12.85
N SER A 79 7.53 6.56 -13.01
CA SER A 79 6.72 7.32 -13.97
C SER A 79 6.93 6.84 -15.40
N ARG A 80 8.15 6.46 -15.79
CA ARG A 80 8.40 5.86 -17.12
C ARG A 80 7.72 4.51 -17.32
N ALA A 81 7.60 3.71 -16.25
CA ALA A 81 7.02 2.38 -16.32
C ALA A 81 5.48 2.40 -16.24
N ALA A 82 4.91 3.30 -15.43
CA ALA A 82 3.48 3.30 -15.09
C ALA A 82 2.70 4.54 -15.54
N GLY A 83 3.38 5.60 -16.01
CA GLY A 83 2.77 6.89 -16.32
C GLY A 83 2.42 7.74 -15.10
N VAL A 84 2.51 7.17 -13.89
CA VAL A 84 2.27 7.84 -12.59
C VAL A 84 3.44 7.58 -11.65
N SER A 85 3.65 8.49 -10.70
CA SER A 85 4.61 8.30 -9.60
C SER A 85 4.03 8.95 -8.34
N PRO A 86 3.27 8.19 -7.54
CA PRO A 86 2.69 8.69 -6.30
C PRO A 86 3.79 9.20 -5.36
N ARG A 87 3.42 10.14 -4.49
CA ARG A 87 4.38 10.73 -3.57
C ARG A 87 4.75 9.80 -2.43
N PHE A 88 3.76 9.12 -1.86
CA PHE A 88 3.92 8.32 -0.65
C PHE A 88 3.56 6.86 -0.88
N PHE A 89 4.32 5.98 -0.23
CA PHE A 89 4.17 4.54 -0.31
C PHE A 89 4.02 3.90 1.06
N GLU A 90 3.21 2.86 1.10
CA GLU A 90 3.10 1.94 2.23
C GLU A 90 4.29 0.99 2.14
N VAL A 91 5.04 0.81 3.23
CA VAL A 91 6.14 -0.17 3.25
C VAL A 91 5.63 -1.48 3.82
N TYR A 92 5.89 -2.56 3.10
CA TYR A 92 5.56 -3.91 3.52
C TYR A 92 6.79 -4.81 3.40
N GLU A 93 7.25 -5.44 4.49
CA GLU A 93 8.49 -6.23 4.49
C GLU A 93 8.21 -7.74 4.55
N THR A 94 8.50 -8.45 3.46
CA THR A 94 8.36 -9.91 3.40
C THR A 94 9.62 -10.66 3.81
N ASP A 95 10.80 -10.08 3.59
CA ASP A 95 12.10 -10.70 3.90
C ASP A 95 12.28 -11.03 5.39
N ARG A 96 11.67 -10.23 6.26
CA ARG A 96 11.71 -10.36 7.73
C ARG A 96 10.37 -10.77 8.34
N GLY A 97 9.36 -11.09 7.52
CA GLY A 97 8.04 -11.52 7.99
C GLY A 97 7.23 -10.46 8.75
N PHE A 98 7.44 -9.18 8.46
CA PHE A 98 6.65 -8.10 9.05
C PHE A 98 5.34 -7.96 8.25
N ASN A 99 4.24 -8.40 8.85
CA ASN A 99 2.94 -8.43 8.20
C ASN A 99 2.03 -7.38 8.85
N ASP A 100 2.07 -6.16 8.33
CA ASP A 100 1.15 -5.09 8.72
C ASP A 100 -0.05 -5.07 7.77
N THR A 101 -1.23 -4.79 8.32
CA THR A 101 -2.47 -4.63 7.56
C THR A 101 -2.54 -3.20 7.06
N GLY A 102 -1.93 -2.93 5.91
CA GLY A 102 -2.07 -1.65 5.26
C GLY A 102 -3.08 -1.64 4.11
N PRO A 103 -3.24 -0.47 3.46
CA PRO A 103 -4.18 -0.24 2.36
C PRO A 103 -3.97 -1.14 1.15
N HIS A 104 -2.74 -1.63 0.94
CA HIS A 104 -2.34 -2.40 -0.22
C HIS A 104 -2.49 -1.64 -1.55
N TRP A 105 -2.58 -0.30 -1.52
CA TRP A 105 -2.34 0.59 -2.66
C TRP A 105 -1.10 1.44 -2.43
N ASN A 106 -0.42 1.84 -3.51
CA ASN A 106 0.90 2.49 -3.47
C ASN A 106 1.89 1.72 -2.59
N LEU A 107 2.01 0.41 -2.85
CA LEU A 107 2.83 -0.50 -2.07
C LEU A 107 4.32 -0.42 -2.48
N ALA A 108 5.20 -0.32 -1.49
CA ALA A 108 6.63 -0.55 -1.60
C ALA A 108 7.00 -1.83 -0.82
N LEU A 109 7.02 -2.95 -1.55
CA LEU A 109 7.28 -4.29 -1.01
C LEU A 109 8.79 -4.52 -0.86
N ARG A 110 9.31 -4.53 0.37
CA ARG A 110 10.69 -4.89 0.64
C ARG A 110 10.84 -6.40 0.73
N PHE A 111 11.39 -7.00 -0.32
CA PHE A 111 11.65 -8.44 -0.43
C PHE A 111 13.13 -8.79 -0.22
N SER A 112 14.00 -7.79 -0.05
CA SER A 112 15.39 -7.96 0.29
C SER A 112 15.92 -6.76 1.09
N GLU A 113 17.09 -6.93 1.69
CA GLU A 113 17.70 -5.87 2.50
C GLU A 113 18.00 -4.60 1.71
N THR A 114 18.19 -4.67 0.38
CA THR A 114 18.60 -3.53 -0.44
C THR A 114 17.60 -3.14 -1.52
N GLN A 115 16.49 -3.87 -1.69
CA GLN A 115 15.57 -3.62 -2.79
C GLN A 115 14.10 -3.61 -2.36
N ILE A 116 13.32 -2.85 -3.12
CA ILE A 116 11.86 -2.88 -3.08
C ILE A 116 11.26 -3.21 -4.44
N GLU A 117 10.09 -3.83 -4.41
CA GLU A 117 9.17 -3.99 -5.52
C GLU A 117 8.02 -3.02 -5.38
N ILE A 118 7.69 -2.33 -6.47
CA ILE A 118 6.47 -1.53 -6.57
C ILE A 118 5.53 -2.21 -7.58
N PRO A 119 4.44 -2.82 -7.10
CA PRO A 119 3.38 -3.35 -7.95
C PRO A 119 2.70 -2.24 -8.76
N LEU A 120 2.68 -2.38 -10.09
CA LEU A 120 2.20 -1.32 -10.97
C LEU A 120 0.67 -1.23 -11.02
N ASP A 121 -0.01 -2.34 -10.76
CA ASP A 121 -1.46 -2.47 -10.69
C ASP A 121 -2.07 -1.96 -9.38
N LEU A 122 -1.24 -1.73 -8.36
CA LEU A 122 -1.65 -1.17 -7.07
C LEU A 122 -1.38 0.33 -6.97
N LEU A 123 -0.93 0.98 -8.05
CA LEU A 123 -0.65 2.42 -8.06
C LEU A 123 -1.94 3.23 -8.21
N LEU A 124 -2.13 4.16 -7.29
CA LEU A 124 -3.14 5.21 -7.34
C LEU A 124 -2.44 6.56 -7.48
N SER A 125 -2.99 7.46 -8.31
CA SER A 125 -2.56 8.85 -8.30
C SER A 125 -2.74 9.49 -6.91
N ASP A 126 -2.01 10.57 -6.61
CA ASP A 126 -2.12 11.23 -5.30
C ASP A 126 -3.56 11.66 -4.96
N LYS A 127 -4.34 12.06 -5.97
CA LYS A 127 -5.76 12.39 -5.81
C LYS A 127 -6.61 11.18 -5.41
N GLU A 128 -6.38 10.04 -6.04
CA GLU A 128 -7.09 8.79 -5.74
C GLU A 128 -6.65 8.21 -4.38
N ALA A 129 -5.36 8.24 -4.09
CA ALA A 129 -4.81 7.83 -2.81
C ALA A 129 -5.37 8.69 -1.67
N LYS A 130 -5.47 10.02 -1.86
CA LYS A 130 -6.12 10.92 -0.89
C LYS A 130 -7.58 10.53 -0.67
N LYS A 131 -8.34 10.33 -1.75
CA LYS A 131 -9.75 9.94 -1.64
C LYS A 131 -9.90 8.62 -0.86
N ALA A 132 -9.09 7.61 -1.19
CA ALA A 132 -9.11 6.32 -0.51
C ALA A 132 -8.71 6.45 0.97
N HIS A 133 -7.72 7.29 1.29
CA HIS A 133 -7.36 7.63 2.67
C HIS A 133 -8.55 8.25 3.42
N ASP A 134 -9.19 9.25 2.84
CA ASP A 134 -10.35 9.93 3.45
C ASP A 134 -11.49 8.93 3.73
N GLU A 135 -11.72 7.97 2.82
CA GLU A 135 -12.72 6.89 2.98
C GLU A 135 -12.36 5.90 4.09
N GLN A 136 -11.07 5.60 4.32
CA GLN A 136 -10.62 4.76 5.44
C GLN A 136 -10.71 5.47 6.80
N GLY A 137 -10.71 6.80 6.81
CA GLY A 137 -10.75 7.59 8.05
C GLY A 137 -9.43 7.60 8.83
N TRP A 138 -8.29 7.33 8.19
CA TRP A 138 -6.99 7.37 8.84
C TRP A 138 -6.56 8.77 9.24
N ILE A 139 -5.87 8.86 10.37
CA ILE A 139 -5.19 10.08 10.82
C ILE A 139 -3.91 10.25 10.00
N ALA A 140 -3.80 11.34 9.24
CA ALA A 140 -2.69 11.58 8.32
C ALA A 140 -1.33 11.75 9.02
N THR A 141 -1.31 12.27 10.25
CA THR A 141 -0.07 12.53 10.99
C THR A 141 0.42 11.28 11.70
N ASN A 142 1.16 10.43 10.98
CA ASN A 142 1.78 9.26 11.58
C ASN A 142 2.83 9.69 12.64
N PRO A 143 2.71 9.27 13.92
CA PRO A 143 3.63 9.72 14.97
C PRO A 143 5.07 9.20 14.79
N CYS A 144 5.28 8.13 14.02
CA CYS A 144 6.61 7.68 13.63
C CYS A 144 7.23 8.59 12.55
N PHE A 145 6.40 9.30 11.78
CA PHE A 145 6.82 10.21 10.71
C PHE A 145 6.01 11.50 10.73
N PRO A 146 6.14 12.33 11.78
CA PRO A 146 5.30 13.52 11.98
C PRO A 146 5.52 14.60 10.92
N ALA A 147 6.57 14.49 10.10
CA ALA A 147 6.82 15.36 8.96
C ALA A 147 5.96 15.00 7.73
N VAL A 148 5.73 13.71 7.48
CA VAL A 148 5.07 13.21 6.25
C VAL A 148 3.59 13.60 6.21
N GLY A 149 2.88 13.45 7.32
CA GLY A 149 1.46 13.84 7.44
C GLY A 149 1.17 15.34 7.45
N ARG A 150 2.19 16.20 7.56
CA ARG A 150 2.02 17.66 7.41
C ARG A 150 2.08 18.10 5.95
N THR A 151 2.60 17.25 5.08
CA THR A 151 2.77 17.52 3.64
C THR A 151 1.64 16.94 2.78
N THR A 152 0.68 16.24 3.38
CA THR A 152 -0.55 15.76 2.75
C THR A 152 -1.66 16.82 2.69
N GLU A 153 -1.46 17.99 3.32
CA GLU A 153 -2.19 19.21 2.99
C GLU A 153 -1.72 19.69 1.62
N ILE A 154 -2.36 19.16 0.58
CA ILE A 154 -2.20 19.62 -0.80
C ILE A 154 -3.16 20.80 -0.97
N ASP A 155 -2.60 21.99 -1.20
CA ASP A 155 -3.31 23.15 -1.78
C ASP A 155 -3.85 22.82 -3.18
#